data_AF-A0A8R1DYB5-F1
#
_entry.id   AF-A0A8R1DYB5-F1
#
_cell.length_a   1.000
_cell.length_b   1.000
_cell.length_c   1.000
_cell.angle_alpha   90.00
_cell.angle_beta   90.00
_cell.angle_gamma   90.00
#
_symmetry.space_group_name_H-M   'P 1'
#
loop_
_entity.id
_entity.type
_entity.pdbx_description
1 polymer ?
#
loop_
_entity_poly.entity_id
_entity_poly.type
_entity_poly.pdbx_seq_one_letter_code
_entity_poly.pdbx_strand_id
1 'polypeptide(L)'
;MVPSRGERMSETVRNMVCHVSTDCGQKKMSLGKRESEKEFSSFTRKTLGRALFAVAEHIPDVGYCQGLNFVAGVILLVVNDETRAIDLLVHLVSQRREYYGQNMIGLRRDMHVLHALLRENCPRVAVTLEKLDVGLDMIVGKWFVCWFVESLPMETVLRLWDCLIYEGDEWLFKVAVSLFRSNMMAIASCESVDQLLIEVQNIGTSKAALYCHQLILKSAALPITAQKIYTLRGEAEKAIAE
;
A
#
# COMPACT_ATOMS: atom_id res chain seq x y z
N MET A 1 13.45 23.23 -15.07
CA MET A 1 13.61 21.79 -14.79
C MET A 1 12.32 21.09 -15.18
N VAL A 2 12.35 20.18 -16.15
CA VAL A 2 11.19 19.37 -16.55
C VAL A 2 11.12 18.19 -15.58
N PRO A 3 10.03 17.96 -14.84
CA PRO A 3 9.94 16.84 -13.92
C PRO A 3 10.08 15.53 -14.69
N SER A 4 10.83 14.60 -14.12
CA SER A 4 11.04 13.27 -14.69
C SER A 4 9.69 12.57 -14.91
N ARG A 5 9.58 11.66 -15.88
CA ARG A 5 8.33 10.93 -16.17
C ARG A 5 7.75 10.21 -14.93
N GLY A 6 8.62 9.79 -14.00
CA GLY A 6 8.23 9.17 -12.72
C GLY A 6 7.60 10.14 -11.71
N GLU A 7 8.10 11.38 -11.62
CA GLU A 7 7.52 12.43 -10.76
C GLU A 7 6.14 12.86 -11.26
N ARG A 8 5.96 12.99 -12.58
CA ARG A 8 4.66 13.33 -13.19
C ARG A 8 3.58 12.29 -12.91
N MET A 9 3.92 11.00 -12.87
CA MET A 9 2.94 9.95 -12.59
C MET A 9 2.54 9.93 -11.11
N SER A 10 3.50 10.11 -10.19
CA SER A 10 3.24 10.27 -8.75
C SER A 10 2.36 11.49 -8.45
N GLU A 11 2.64 12.62 -9.10
CA GLU A 11 1.87 13.86 -8.95
C GLU A 11 0.51 13.79 -9.64
N THR A 12 0.38 13.09 -10.77
CA THR A 12 -0.90 12.84 -11.44
C THR A 12 -1.81 11.97 -10.60
N VAL A 13 -1.30 10.87 -10.03
CA VAL A 13 -2.05 10.00 -9.10
C VAL A 13 -2.44 10.78 -7.85
N ARG A 14 -1.50 11.55 -7.29
CA ARG A 14 -1.76 12.39 -6.12
C ARG A 14 -2.80 13.48 -6.43
N ASN A 15 -2.77 14.13 -7.59
CA ASN A 15 -3.76 15.14 -8.00
C ASN A 15 -5.13 14.52 -8.33
N MET A 16 -5.14 13.28 -8.84
CA MET A 16 -6.34 12.50 -9.11
C MET A 16 -7.05 12.09 -7.80
N VAL A 17 -6.28 11.84 -6.74
CA VAL A 17 -6.78 11.37 -5.44
C VAL A 17 -6.98 12.49 -4.40
N CYS A 18 -6.11 13.50 -4.33
CA CYS A 18 -6.20 14.61 -3.38
C CYS A 18 -7.47 15.46 -3.56
N HIS A 19 -8.02 15.55 -4.77
CA HIS A 19 -9.28 16.25 -5.04
C HIS A 19 -10.55 15.45 -4.72
N VAL A 20 -10.44 14.16 -4.40
CA VAL A 20 -11.58 13.36 -3.91
C VAL A 20 -11.76 13.56 -2.40
N SER A 21 -10.68 13.82 -1.65
CA SER A 21 -10.74 14.10 -0.21
C SER A 21 -11.04 15.56 0.15
N THR A 22 -10.95 16.51 -0.79
CA THR A 22 -11.00 17.96 -0.50
C THR A 22 -12.20 18.71 -1.07
N ASP A 23 -13.24 18.04 -1.59
CA ASP A 23 -14.45 18.73 -2.08
C ASP A 23 -15.39 19.19 -0.93
N CYS A 24 -14.79 19.68 0.15
CA CYS A 24 -15.35 20.68 1.06
C CYS A 24 -14.36 21.86 1.14
N GLY A 25 -14.33 22.70 0.10
CA GLY A 25 -13.85 24.08 0.26
C GLY A 25 -12.84 24.63 -0.75
N GLN A 26 -13.36 25.56 -1.56
CA GLN A 26 -12.72 26.80 -2.06
C GLN A 26 -11.79 26.78 -3.30
N LYS A 27 -12.40 27.23 -4.42
CA LYS A 27 -11.95 28.16 -5.48
C LYS A 27 -10.62 28.90 -5.17
N LYS A 28 -9.69 29.13 -6.12
CA LYS A 28 -9.85 29.92 -7.38
C LYS A 28 -8.53 29.85 -8.15
N MET A 29 -8.53 29.76 -9.48
CA MET A 29 -7.36 30.11 -10.31
C MET A 29 -7.88 30.50 -11.75
N SER A 30 -7.08 31.15 -12.62
CA SER A 30 -7.31 31.66 -14.02
C SER A 30 -7.67 30.66 -15.17
N LEU A 31 -8.35 31.11 -16.24
CA LEU A 31 -9.32 30.32 -17.03
C LEU A 31 -8.88 29.53 -18.31
N GLY A 32 -7.68 29.67 -18.89
CA GLY A 32 -7.42 29.10 -20.24
C GLY A 32 -6.93 27.64 -20.32
N LYS A 33 -6.05 27.19 -19.41
CA LYS A 33 -5.58 25.78 -19.34
C LYS A 33 -6.43 24.90 -18.43
N ARG A 34 -7.34 25.51 -17.66
CA ARG A 34 -8.09 24.82 -16.62
C ARG A 34 -9.41 24.24 -17.04
N GLU A 35 -9.93 24.52 -18.22
CA GLU A 35 -11.16 23.86 -18.66
C GLU A 35 -10.87 22.41 -19.08
N SER A 36 -9.83 22.15 -19.89
CA SER A 36 -9.40 20.79 -20.23
C SER A 36 -8.85 20.01 -19.02
N GLU A 37 -8.07 20.63 -18.13
CA GLU A 37 -7.59 19.99 -16.91
C GLU A 37 -8.73 19.73 -15.90
N LYS A 38 -9.71 20.63 -15.76
CA LYS A 38 -10.88 20.40 -14.88
C LYS A 38 -11.82 19.36 -15.46
N GLU A 39 -12.00 19.32 -16.78
CA GLU A 39 -12.86 18.37 -17.45
C GLU A 39 -12.23 16.96 -17.42
N PHE A 40 -10.92 16.86 -17.68
CA PHE A 40 -10.15 15.64 -17.49
C PHE A 40 -10.16 15.18 -16.02
N SER A 41 -9.97 16.10 -15.06
CA SER A 41 -10.08 15.81 -13.62
C SER A 41 -11.49 15.40 -13.21
N SER A 42 -12.54 15.98 -13.79
CA SER A 42 -13.94 15.64 -13.54
C SER A 42 -14.30 14.27 -14.11
N PHE A 43 -13.90 13.99 -15.35
CA PHE A 43 -14.08 12.68 -15.99
C PHE A 43 -13.36 11.58 -15.21
N THR A 44 -12.13 11.85 -14.78
CA THR A 44 -11.32 10.90 -14.02
C THR A 44 -11.90 10.64 -12.63
N ARG A 45 -12.41 11.67 -11.93
CA ARG A 45 -13.12 11.50 -10.65
C ARG A 45 -14.39 10.67 -10.78
N LYS A 46 -15.18 10.89 -11.83
CA LYS A 46 -16.37 10.07 -12.09
C LYS A 46 -16.01 8.61 -12.35
N THR A 47 -14.95 8.38 -13.12
CA THR A 47 -14.43 7.03 -13.42
C THR A 47 -13.95 6.32 -12.17
N LEU A 48 -13.15 6.99 -11.33
CA LEU A 48 -12.74 6.47 -10.03
C LEU A 48 -13.92 6.18 -9.11
N GLY A 49 -14.93 7.07 -9.08
CA GLY A 49 -16.16 6.87 -8.32
C GLY A 49 -16.94 5.63 -8.77
N ARG A 50 -17.09 5.41 -10.09
CA ARG A 50 -17.72 4.21 -10.64
C ARG A 50 -16.94 2.94 -10.29
N ALA A 51 -15.61 2.98 -10.35
CA ALA A 51 -14.77 1.85 -9.98
C ALA A 51 -14.90 1.46 -8.50
N LEU A 52 -14.88 2.44 -7.60
CA LEU A 52 -15.06 2.21 -6.17
C LEU A 52 -16.49 1.74 -5.83
N PHE A 53 -17.49 2.30 -6.52
CA PHE A 53 -18.87 1.85 -6.39
C PHE A 53 -19.04 0.39 -6.83
N ALA A 54 -18.44 0.01 -7.97
CA ALA A 54 -18.47 -1.36 -8.45
C ALA A 54 -17.86 -2.34 -7.43
N VAL A 55 -16.77 -1.97 -6.75
CA VAL A 55 -16.20 -2.80 -5.65
C VAL A 55 -17.21 -3.00 -4.52
N ALA A 56 -17.83 -1.92 -4.04
CA ALA A 56 -18.81 -1.99 -2.95
C ALA A 56 -20.08 -2.78 -3.33
N GLU A 57 -20.48 -2.73 -4.60
CA GLU A 57 -21.61 -3.50 -5.13
C GLU A 57 -21.31 -5.00 -5.26
N HIS A 58 -20.13 -5.36 -5.76
CA HIS A 58 -19.75 -6.75 -6.02
C HIS A 58 -19.27 -7.50 -4.78
N ILE A 59 -18.85 -6.79 -3.72
CA ILE A 59 -18.31 -7.38 -2.50
C ILE A 59 -19.05 -6.76 -1.30
N PRO A 60 -20.25 -7.25 -0.94
CA PRO A 60 -21.13 -6.58 0.04
C PRO A 60 -20.53 -6.44 1.45
N ASP A 61 -19.63 -7.36 1.83
CA ASP A 61 -18.91 -7.31 3.12
C ASP A 61 -17.81 -6.23 3.14
N VAL A 62 -17.41 -5.74 1.96
CA VAL A 62 -16.41 -4.70 1.74
C VAL A 62 -17.15 -3.41 1.40
N GLY A 63 -17.26 -2.53 2.39
CA GLY A 63 -17.64 -1.15 2.14
C GLY A 63 -16.53 -0.36 1.45
N TYR A 64 -16.63 0.97 1.47
CA TYR A 64 -15.51 1.81 1.09
C TYR A 64 -14.48 1.84 2.23
N CYS A 65 -13.31 1.22 2.01
CA CYS A 65 -12.17 1.33 2.90
C CYS A 65 -11.22 2.45 2.42
N GLN A 66 -10.85 3.34 3.34
CA GLN A 66 -9.89 4.41 3.07
C GLN A 66 -8.55 3.81 2.62
N GLY A 67 -8.13 4.11 1.40
CA GLY A 67 -6.93 3.54 0.79
C GLY A 67 -7.19 2.92 -0.58
N LEU A 68 -8.39 2.34 -0.80
CA LEU A 68 -8.76 1.71 -2.07
C LEU A 68 -8.80 2.71 -3.24
N ASN A 69 -9.06 3.99 -2.98
CA ASN A 69 -9.00 5.06 -3.96
C ASN A 69 -7.61 5.18 -4.61
N PHE A 70 -6.53 4.97 -3.87
CA PHE A 70 -5.17 5.01 -4.42
C PHE A 70 -4.91 3.79 -5.33
N VAL A 71 -5.31 2.60 -4.88
CA VAL A 71 -5.17 1.35 -5.66
C VAL A 71 -5.97 1.46 -6.97
N ALA A 72 -7.25 1.84 -6.87
CA ALA A 72 -8.14 2.01 -8.01
C ALA A 72 -7.60 3.06 -9.01
N GLY A 73 -7.10 4.21 -8.50
CA GLY A 73 -6.51 5.24 -9.34
C GLY A 73 -5.32 4.73 -10.17
N VAL A 74 -4.43 3.94 -9.56
CA VAL A 74 -3.28 3.36 -10.27
C VAL A 74 -3.72 2.32 -11.29
N ILE A 75 -4.66 1.42 -10.93
CA ILE A 75 -5.17 0.41 -11.86
C ILE A 75 -5.81 1.07 -13.10
N LEU A 76 -6.66 2.08 -12.88
CA LEU A 76 -7.30 2.84 -13.97
C LEU A 76 -6.26 3.49 -14.90
N LEU A 77 -5.19 4.05 -14.35
CA LEU A 77 -4.11 4.67 -15.10
C LEU A 77 -3.29 3.66 -15.93
N VAL A 78 -3.01 2.49 -15.37
CA VAL A 78 -2.14 1.48 -16.00
C VAL A 78 -2.89 0.68 -17.06
N VAL A 79 -4.12 0.26 -16.76
CA VAL A 79 -4.92 -0.57 -17.68
C VAL A 79 -5.44 0.26 -18.85
N ASN A 80 -5.72 1.55 -18.64
CA ASN A 80 -6.18 2.49 -19.66
C ASN A 80 -7.44 2.02 -20.42
N ASP A 81 -8.25 1.19 -19.77
CA ASP A 81 -9.57 0.71 -20.18
C ASP A 81 -10.41 0.59 -18.90
N GLU A 82 -11.50 1.36 -18.81
CA GLU A 82 -12.28 1.47 -17.59
C GLU A 82 -12.89 0.13 -17.16
N THR A 83 -13.54 -0.58 -18.07
CA THR A 83 -14.24 -1.82 -17.73
C THR A 83 -13.24 -2.88 -17.26
N ARG A 84 -12.14 -3.07 -18.00
CA ARG A 84 -11.09 -4.02 -17.61
C ARG A 84 -10.40 -3.63 -16.30
N ALA A 85 -10.22 -2.33 -16.06
CA ALA A 85 -9.65 -1.83 -14.81
C ALA A 85 -10.58 -2.11 -13.62
N ILE A 86 -11.89 -1.93 -13.79
CA ILE A 86 -12.89 -2.23 -12.76
C ILE A 86 -12.93 -3.73 -12.49
N ASP A 87 -12.99 -4.57 -13.53
CA ASP A 87 -12.99 -6.03 -13.38
C ASP A 87 -11.74 -6.52 -12.64
N LEU A 88 -10.56 -5.97 -12.99
CA LEU A 88 -9.31 -6.28 -12.31
C LEU A 88 -9.32 -5.82 -10.85
N LEU A 89 -9.79 -4.60 -10.58
CA LEU A 89 -9.87 -4.07 -9.23
C LEU A 89 -10.80 -4.92 -8.35
N VAL A 90 -12.01 -5.24 -8.83
CA VAL A 90 -12.97 -6.09 -8.13
C VAL A 90 -12.36 -7.47 -7.87
N HIS A 91 -11.71 -8.07 -8.87
CA HIS A 91 -11.04 -9.35 -8.72
C HIS A 91 -9.98 -9.31 -7.62
N LEU A 92 -9.03 -8.37 -7.68
CA LEU A 92 -7.92 -8.30 -6.72
C LEU A 92 -8.39 -7.94 -5.30
N VAL A 93 -9.39 -7.06 -5.16
CA VAL A 93 -9.99 -6.74 -3.85
C VAL A 93 -10.74 -7.93 -3.28
N SER A 94 -11.44 -8.72 -4.11
CA SER A 94 -12.16 -9.92 -3.66
C SER A 94 -11.24 -10.94 -2.99
N GLN A 95 -10.02 -11.12 -3.52
CA GLN A 95 -9.01 -12.02 -2.94
C GLN A 95 -8.52 -11.54 -1.57
N ARG A 96 -8.68 -10.25 -1.25
CA ARG A 96 -8.23 -9.63 0.00
C ARG A 96 -9.37 -8.98 0.77
N ARG A 97 -10.62 -9.46 0.59
CA ARG A 97 -11.82 -8.85 1.18
C ARG A 97 -11.73 -8.64 2.70
N GLU A 98 -11.06 -9.55 3.41
CA GLU A 98 -10.89 -9.50 4.87
C GLU A 98 -10.07 -8.29 5.36
N TYR A 99 -9.33 -7.64 4.47
CA TYR A 99 -8.61 -6.39 4.77
C TYR A 99 -9.52 -5.17 4.85
N TYR A 100 -10.65 -5.20 4.14
CA TYR A 100 -11.48 -4.02 3.89
C TYR A 100 -12.84 -4.08 4.59
N GLY A 101 -13.13 -5.17 5.31
CA GLY A 101 -14.29 -5.28 6.19
C GLY A 101 -14.14 -4.47 7.48
N GLN A 102 -15.24 -4.31 8.22
CA GLN A 102 -15.35 -3.41 9.39
C GLN A 102 -14.30 -3.64 10.48
N ASN A 103 -13.90 -4.90 10.70
CA ASN A 103 -12.93 -5.28 11.74
C ASN A 103 -11.51 -5.52 11.19
N MET A 104 -11.30 -5.30 9.89
CA MET A 104 -10.03 -5.48 9.17
C MET A 104 -9.26 -6.75 9.61
N ILE A 105 -9.97 -7.87 9.77
CA ILE A 105 -9.44 -9.09 10.38
C ILE A 105 -8.23 -9.60 9.58
N GLY A 106 -8.29 -9.52 8.25
CA GLY A 106 -7.18 -9.88 7.38
C GLY A 106 -5.94 -9.01 7.59
N LEU A 107 -6.12 -7.70 7.82
CA LEU A 107 -5.00 -6.81 8.14
C LEU A 107 -4.40 -7.16 9.51
N ARG A 108 -5.23 -7.29 10.55
CA ARG A 108 -4.76 -7.60 11.90
C ARG A 108 -4.02 -8.94 11.94
N ARG A 109 -4.56 -9.98 11.31
CA ARG A 109 -3.89 -11.28 11.13
C ARG A 109 -2.52 -11.10 10.49
N ASP A 110 -2.47 -10.38 9.38
CA ASP A 110 -1.23 -10.25 8.62
C ASP A 110 -0.22 -9.30 9.28
N MET A 111 -0.64 -8.43 10.20
CA MET A 111 0.28 -7.71 11.10
C MET A 111 0.97 -8.66 12.07
N HIS A 112 0.28 -9.67 12.61
CA HIS A 112 0.91 -10.70 13.45
C HIS A 112 1.90 -11.54 12.63
N VAL A 113 1.54 -11.90 11.40
CA VAL A 113 2.43 -12.60 10.46
C VAL A 113 3.69 -11.76 10.19
N LEU A 114 3.52 -10.47 9.88
CA LEU A 114 4.65 -9.57 9.65
C LEU A 114 5.54 -9.46 10.89
N HIS A 115 4.95 -9.36 12.08
CA HIS A 115 5.69 -9.33 13.33
C HIS A 115 6.55 -10.59 13.52
N ALA A 116 5.99 -11.78 13.27
CA ALA A 116 6.73 -13.04 13.33
C ALA A 116 7.89 -13.08 12.31
N LEU A 117 7.64 -12.62 11.09
CA LEU A 117 8.68 -12.53 10.06
C LEU A 117 9.79 -11.54 10.43
N LEU A 118 9.46 -10.42 11.08
CA LEU A 118 10.45 -9.45 11.57
C LEU A 118 11.27 -10.02 12.73
N ARG A 119 10.67 -10.78 13.65
CA ARG A 119 11.43 -11.49 14.69
C ARG A 119 12.49 -12.42 14.10
N GLU A 120 12.14 -13.14 13.04
CA GLU A 120 13.05 -14.09 12.40
C GLU A 120 14.12 -13.41 11.53
N ASN A 121 13.74 -12.43 10.72
CA ASN A 121 14.62 -11.86 9.68
C ASN A 121 15.32 -10.56 10.13
N CYS A 122 14.76 -9.86 11.12
CA CYS A 122 15.16 -8.53 11.57
C CYS A 122 15.02 -8.39 13.10
N PRO A 123 15.64 -9.27 13.92
CA PRO A 123 15.35 -9.35 15.36
C PRO A 123 15.56 -8.03 16.11
N ARG A 124 16.53 -7.20 15.68
CA ARG A 124 16.76 -5.87 16.26
C ARG A 124 15.59 -4.91 16.07
N VAL A 125 14.91 -4.99 14.91
CA VAL A 125 13.70 -4.20 14.66
C VAL A 125 12.56 -4.70 15.55
N ALA A 126 12.36 -6.02 15.62
CA ALA A 126 11.30 -6.61 16.43
C ALA A 126 11.44 -6.22 17.91
N VAL A 127 12.65 -6.30 18.47
CA VAL A 127 12.92 -5.88 19.86
C VAL A 127 12.57 -4.41 20.09
N THR A 128 12.87 -3.51 19.16
CA THR A 128 12.49 -2.10 19.30
C THR A 128 10.98 -1.90 19.22
N LEU A 129 10.29 -2.59 18.31
CA LEU A 129 8.82 -2.53 18.19
C LEU A 129 8.14 -3.01 19.49
N GLU A 130 8.62 -4.12 20.05
CA GLU A 130 8.14 -4.67 21.33
C GLU A 130 8.44 -3.74 22.51
N LYS A 131 9.66 -3.17 22.56
CA LYS A 131 10.06 -2.22 23.61
C LYS A 131 9.18 -0.97 23.61
N LEU A 132 8.81 -0.48 22.43
CA LEU A 132 7.98 0.71 22.26
C LEU A 132 6.48 0.42 22.32
N ASP A 133 6.08 -0.85 22.43
CA ASP A 133 4.70 -1.35 22.52
C ASP A 133 3.78 -0.74 21.44
N VAL A 134 4.23 -0.79 20.18
CA VAL A 134 3.54 -0.17 19.04
C VAL A 134 3.02 -1.20 18.06
N GLY A 135 1.73 -1.11 17.75
CA GLY A 135 1.08 -1.97 16.76
C GLY A 135 1.59 -1.73 15.34
N LEU A 136 1.89 -2.81 14.61
CA LEU A 136 2.31 -2.75 13.20
C LEU A 136 1.22 -2.16 12.28
N ASP A 137 -0.04 -2.38 12.62
CA ASP A 137 -1.20 -1.80 11.94
C ASP A 137 -1.16 -0.26 11.94
N MET A 138 -0.70 0.35 13.05
CA MET A 138 -0.57 1.80 13.15
C MET A 138 0.54 2.34 12.23
N ILE A 139 1.69 1.66 12.17
CA ILE A 139 2.87 2.19 11.48
C ILE A 139 2.94 1.81 9.99
N VAL A 140 2.48 0.61 9.62
CA VAL A 140 2.59 0.08 8.26
C VAL A 140 1.26 -0.47 7.72
N GLY A 141 0.12 -0.25 8.38
CA GLY A 141 -1.18 -0.72 7.89
C GLY A 141 -1.46 -0.27 6.45
N LYS A 142 -1.12 0.99 6.12
CA LYS A 142 -1.25 1.54 4.75
C LYS A 142 -0.42 0.79 3.71
N TRP A 143 0.70 0.18 4.07
CA TRP A 143 1.50 -0.59 3.13
C TRP A 143 0.69 -1.76 2.57
N PHE A 144 -0.09 -2.43 3.43
CA PHE A 144 -0.86 -3.60 3.05
C PHE A 144 -2.26 -3.26 2.53
N VAL A 145 -2.90 -2.22 3.05
CA VAL A 145 -4.23 -1.75 2.60
C VAL A 145 -4.15 -1.11 1.22
N CYS A 146 -3.13 -0.27 1.00
CA CYS A 146 -2.93 0.47 -0.26
C CYS A 146 -1.91 -0.18 -1.19
N TRP A 147 -1.44 -1.38 -0.86
CA TRP A 147 -0.46 -2.15 -1.64
C TRP A 147 0.77 -1.32 -2.00
N PHE A 148 1.27 -0.60 -0.99
CA PHE A 148 2.40 0.32 -1.04
C PHE A 148 2.26 1.55 -1.95
N VAL A 149 1.11 1.80 -2.59
CA VAL A 149 0.92 2.94 -3.51
C VAL A 149 1.22 4.28 -2.85
N GLU A 150 0.80 4.45 -1.58
CA GLU A 150 1.06 5.69 -0.83
C GLU A 150 2.48 5.77 -0.25
N SER A 151 3.23 4.67 -0.25
CA SER A 151 4.44 4.52 0.55
C SER A 151 5.71 4.34 -0.26
N LEU A 152 5.63 3.91 -1.52
CA LEU A 152 6.79 3.68 -2.38
C LEU A 152 6.71 4.52 -3.68
N PRO A 153 7.86 4.79 -4.32
CA PRO A 153 7.89 5.37 -5.65
C PRO A 153 7.09 4.51 -6.64
N MET A 154 6.41 5.15 -7.58
CA MET A 154 5.48 4.46 -8.49
C MET A 154 6.14 3.32 -9.28
N GLU A 155 7.38 3.52 -9.74
CA GLU A 155 8.12 2.46 -10.45
C GLU A 155 8.30 1.21 -9.56
N THR A 156 8.60 1.39 -8.28
CA THR A 156 8.72 0.30 -7.30
C THR A 156 7.38 -0.36 -7.02
N VAL A 157 6.30 0.43 -6.92
CA VAL A 157 4.94 -0.08 -6.74
C VAL A 157 4.54 -0.99 -7.90
N LEU A 158 4.75 -0.56 -9.15
CA LEU A 158 4.39 -1.35 -10.32
C LEU A 158 5.19 -2.66 -10.39
N ARG A 159 6.49 -2.63 -10.07
CA ARG A 159 7.31 -3.85 -10.00
C ARG A 159 6.86 -4.82 -8.91
N LEU A 160 6.47 -4.30 -7.75
CA LEU A 160 5.87 -5.09 -6.68
C LEU A 160 4.53 -5.69 -7.14
N TRP A 161 3.70 -4.90 -7.83
CA TRP A 161 2.41 -5.35 -8.32
C TRP A 161 2.52 -6.44 -9.38
N ASP A 162 3.50 -6.37 -10.27
CA ASP A 162 3.81 -7.47 -11.21
C ASP A 162 4.02 -8.79 -10.45
N CYS A 163 4.80 -8.75 -9.37
CA CYS A 163 5.09 -9.93 -8.56
C CYS A 163 3.88 -10.38 -7.72
N LEU A 164 3.13 -9.43 -7.15
CA LEU A 164 1.91 -9.66 -6.37
C LEU A 164 0.85 -10.38 -7.19
N ILE A 165 0.62 -9.93 -8.43
CA ILE A 165 -0.40 -10.48 -9.32
C ILE A 165 0.03 -11.84 -9.88
N TYR A 166 1.33 -12.02 -10.15
CA TYR A 166 1.85 -13.25 -10.76
C TYR A 166 2.11 -14.38 -9.74
N GLU A 167 2.75 -14.08 -8.61
CA GLU A 167 3.15 -15.11 -7.62
C GLU A 167 2.23 -15.16 -6.41
N GLY A 168 1.71 -14.02 -5.95
CA GLY A 168 0.80 -13.96 -4.80
C GLY A 168 1.15 -12.89 -3.76
N ASP A 169 0.34 -12.85 -2.69
CA ASP A 169 0.38 -11.81 -1.68
C ASP A 169 1.54 -11.92 -0.67
N GLU A 170 2.33 -13.00 -0.72
CA GLU A 170 3.58 -13.11 0.02
C GLU A 170 4.58 -12.00 -0.34
N TRP A 171 4.46 -11.42 -1.54
CA TRP A 171 5.34 -10.34 -1.99
C TRP A 171 5.20 -9.06 -1.18
N LEU A 172 4.02 -8.80 -0.61
CA LEU A 172 3.84 -7.68 0.29
C LEU A 172 4.70 -7.85 1.56
N PHE A 173 4.79 -9.08 2.07
CA PHE A 173 5.65 -9.41 3.21
C PHE A 173 7.13 -9.40 2.85
N LYS A 174 7.51 -10.00 1.71
CA LYS A 174 8.91 -9.99 1.23
C LYS A 174 9.44 -8.56 1.12
N VAL A 175 8.66 -7.66 0.50
CA VAL A 175 9.04 -6.25 0.37
C VAL A 175 9.05 -5.54 1.72
N ALA A 176 8.02 -5.72 2.56
CA ALA A 176 7.98 -5.11 3.90
C ALA A 176 9.24 -5.48 4.73
N VAL A 177 9.56 -6.78 4.81
CA VAL A 177 10.74 -7.27 5.54
C VAL A 177 12.03 -6.72 4.93
N SER A 178 12.14 -6.68 3.60
CA SER A 178 13.31 -6.14 2.91
C SER A 178 13.54 -4.65 3.19
N LEU A 179 12.45 -3.87 3.28
CA LEU A 179 12.48 -2.45 3.65
C LEU A 179 12.88 -2.24 5.10
N PHE A 180 12.29 -2.99 6.04
CA PHE A 180 12.70 -2.96 7.45
C PHE A 180 14.16 -3.36 7.62
N ARG A 181 14.60 -4.42 6.93
CA ARG A 181 15.98 -4.90 6.98
C ARG A 181 16.97 -3.84 6.48
N SER A 182 16.61 -3.14 5.41
CA SER A 182 17.46 -2.10 4.82
C SER A 182 17.59 -0.84 5.70
N ASN A 183 16.61 -0.59 6.58
CA ASN A 183 16.58 0.55 7.48
C ASN A 183 16.76 0.14 8.96
N MET A 184 17.20 -1.10 9.20
CA MET A 184 17.26 -1.72 10.54
C MET A 184 18.06 -0.89 11.54
N MET A 185 19.19 -0.30 11.12
CA MET A 185 20.05 0.44 12.04
C MET A 185 19.38 1.70 12.59
N ALA A 186 18.67 2.44 11.74
CA ALA A 186 17.93 3.64 12.14
C ALA A 186 16.77 3.28 13.06
N ILE A 187 15.97 2.29 12.66
CA ILE A 187 14.80 1.82 13.43
C ILE A 187 15.23 1.26 14.79
N ALA A 188 16.32 0.47 14.83
CA ALA A 188 16.80 -0.12 16.08
C ALA A 188 17.35 0.91 17.07
N SER A 189 17.67 2.12 16.61
CA SER A 189 18.14 3.22 17.47
C SER A 189 17.01 4.08 18.03
N CYS A 190 15.75 3.85 17.63
CA CYS A 190 14.62 4.62 18.13
C CYS A 190 14.38 4.36 19.62
N GLU A 191 14.18 5.44 20.37
CA GLU A 191 13.87 5.41 21.81
C GLU A 191 12.44 5.88 22.12
N SER A 192 11.74 6.44 21.14
CA SER A 192 10.34 6.86 21.26
C SER A 192 9.52 6.46 20.04
N VAL A 193 8.19 6.42 20.23
CA VAL A 193 7.22 6.14 19.16
C VAL A 193 7.31 7.21 18.05
N ASP A 194 7.50 8.48 18.41
CA ASP A 194 7.61 9.56 17.42
C ASP A 194 8.81 9.39 16.49
N GLN A 195 9.97 9.00 17.03
CA GLN A 195 11.16 8.70 16.22
C GLN A 195 10.90 7.53 15.28
N LEU A 196 10.30 6.46 15.80
CA LEU A 196 9.97 5.30 14.98
C LEU A 196 9.02 5.66 13.83
N LEU A 197 7.97 6.45 14.09
CA LEU A 197 7.02 6.88 13.06
C LEU A 197 7.72 7.67 11.95
N ILE A 198 8.62 8.58 12.32
CA ILE A 198 9.43 9.35 11.36
C ILE A 198 10.31 8.41 10.53
N GLU A 199 11.02 7.49 11.17
CA GLU A 199 11.90 6.55 10.46
C GLU A 199 11.11 5.66 9.49
N VAL A 200 9.96 5.13 9.91
CA VAL A 200 9.08 4.31 9.06
C VAL A 200 8.51 5.12 7.90
N GLN A 201 8.15 6.38 8.12
CA GLN A 201 7.69 7.28 7.04
C GLN A 201 8.80 7.55 6.02
N ASN A 202 10.05 7.68 6.48
CA ASN A 202 11.22 7.91 5.63
C ASN A 202 11.68 6.67 4.85
N ILE A 203 11.20 5.47 5.20
CA ILE A 203 11.50 4.25 4.43
C ILE A 203 11.14 4.41 2.96
N GLY A 204 10.01 5.07 2.66
CA GLY A 204 9.53 5.30 1.29
C GLY A 204 10.46 6.14 0.41
N THR A 205 11.29 6.97 1.02
CA THR A 205 12.29 7.82 0.35
C THR A 205 13.72 7.30 0.52
N SER A 206 13.88 6.18 1.23
CA SER A 206 15.18 5.52 1.39
C SER A 206 15.74 5.03 0.04
N LYS A 207 17.07 4.90 -0.05
CA LYS A 207 17.73 4.32 -1.23
C LYS A 207 17.15 2.96 -1.60
N ALA A 208 16.79 2.13 -0.61
CA ALA A 208 16.19 0.82 -0.85
C ALA A 208 14.84 0.93 -1.58
N ALA A 209 13.99 1.88 -1.22
CA ALA A 209 12.71 2.11 -1.87
C ALA A 209 12.84 2.71 -3.29
N LEU A 210 13.87 3.52 -3.52
CA LEU A 210 14.11 4.20 -4.80
C LEU A 210 14.69 3.30 -5.90
N TYR A 211 15.40 2.22 -5.55
CA TYR A 211 15.99 1.27 -6.51
C TYR A 211 15.16 -0.01 -6.62
N CYS A 212 14.04 0.06 -7.34
CA CYS A 212 13.05 -1.02 -7.47
C CYS A 212 13.66 -2.39 -7.80
N HIS A 213 14.57 -2.47 -8.78
CA HIS A 213 15.17 -3.72 -9.21
C HIS A 213 15.96 -4.40 -8.08
N GLN A 214 16.76 -3.63 -7.34
CA GLN A 214 17.53 -4.16 -6.21
C GLN A 214 16.62 -4.55 -5.05
N LEU A 215 15.55 -3.79 -4.80
CA LEU A 215 14.57 -4.13 -3.78
C LEU A 215 13.89 -5.46 -4.09
N ILE A 216 13.41 -5.67 -5.32
CA ILE A 216 12.78 -6.91 -5.75
C ILE A 216 13.75 -8.10 -5.63
N LEU A 217 14.99 -7.96 -6.12
CA LEU A 217 16.01 -9.02 -6.00
C LEU A 217 16.29 -9.40 -4.53
N LYS A 218 16.48 -8.39 -3.67
CA LYS A 218 16.71 -8.63 -2.23
C LYS A 218 15.51 -9.26 -1.54
N SER A 219 14.30 -8.92 -1.98
CA SER A 219 13.04 -9.45 -1.44
C SER A 219 12.80 -10.89 -1.90
N ALA A 220 13.13 -11.21 -3.15
CA ALA A 220 13.07 -12.57 -3.70
C ALA A 220 14.01 -13.55 -2.97
N ALA A 221 15.15 -13.06 -2.50
CA ALA A 221 16.14 -13.86 -1.76
C ALA A 221 15.72 -14.20 -0.32
N LEU A 222 14.63 -13.64 0.20
CA LEU A 222 14.13 -13.97 1.53
C LEU A 222 13.44 -15.35 1.51
N PRO A 223 13.66 -16.20 2.53
CA PRO A 223 13.02 -17.52 2.65
C PRO A 223 11.58 -17.40 3.15
N ILE A 224 10.77 -16.59 2.47
CA ILE A 224 9.36 -16.32 2.76
C ILE A 224 8.56 -16.90 1.60
N THR A 225 7.85 -17.99 1.85
CA THR A 225 7.04 -18.69 0.86
C THR A 225 5.55 -18.55 1.17
N ALA A 226 4.68 -18.72 0.17
CA ALA A 226 3.23 -18.76 0.39
C ALA A 226 2.82 -19.78 1.48
N GLN A 227 3.46 -20.95 1.50
CA GLN A 227 3.20 -21.98 2.53
C GLN A 227 3.54 -21.49 3.95
N LYS A 228 4.64 -20.76 4.10
CA LYS A 228 5.04 -20.18 5.38
C LYS A 228 4.05 -19.12 5.83
N ILE A 229 3.65 -18.23 4.92
CA ILE A 229 2.61 -17.21 5.19
C ILE A 229 1.31 -17.88 5.63
N TYR A 230 0.86 -18.92 4.93
CA TYR A 230 -0.35 -19.68 5.28
C TYR A 230 -0.27 -20.27 6.69
N THR A 231 0.89 -20.86 7.05
CA THR A 231 1.11 -21.43 8.38
C THR A 231 1.04 -20.37 9.46
N LEU A 232 1.75 -19.25 9.27
CA LEU A 232 1.75 -18.13 10.22
C LEU A 232 0.37 -17.47 10.36
N ARG A 233 -0.43 -17.42 9.28
CA ARG A 233 -1.82 -16.95 9.31
C ARG A 233 -2.69 -17.81 10.23
N GLY A 234 -2.56 -19.14 10.14
CA GLY A 234 -3.29 -20.06 11.02
C GLY A 234 -2.87 -19.99 12.49
N GLU A 235 -1.63 -19.60 12.78
CA GLU A 235 -1.16 -19.30 14.14
C GLU A 235 -1.73 -17.97 14.65
N ALA A 236 -1.70 -16.94 13.81
CA ALA A 236 -2.23 -15.61 14.14
C ALA A 236 -3.74 -15.62 14.40
N GLU A 237 -4.51 -16.42 13.67
CA GLU A 237 -5.96 -16.55 13.87
C GLU A 237 -6.31 -17.11 15.26
N LYS A 238 -5.49 -18.02 15.80
CA LYS A 238 -5.65 -18.53 17.17
C LYS A 238 -5.39 -17.42 18.20
N ALA A 239 -4.35 -16.63 17.98
CA ALA A 239 -3.98 -15.52 18.88
C ALA A 239 -4.99 -14.37 18.88
N ILE A 240 -5.74 -14.16 17.78
CA ILE A 240 -6.78 -13.12 17.70
C ILE A 240 -8.11 -13.58 18.33
N ALA A 241 -8.33 -14.89 18.43
CA ALA A 241 -9.55 -15.47 19.01
C ALA A 241 -9.52 -15.60 20.54
N GLU A 242 -8.33 -15.50 21.14
CA GLU A 242 -8.07 -15.47 22.59
C GLU A 242 -8.15 -14.03 23.15
#